data_AF-A0A967LN74-F1
#
_entry.id   AF-A0A967LN74-F1
#
_cell.length_a   1.000
_cell.length_b   1.000
_cell.length_c   1.000
_cell.angle_alpha   90.00
_cell.angle_beta   90.00
_cell.angle_gamma   90.00
#
_symmetry.space_group_name_H-M   'P 1'
#
loop_
_entity.id
_entity.type
_entity.pdbx_description
1 polymer ?
#
loop_
_entity_poly.entity_id
_entity_poly.type
_entity_poly.pdbx_seq_one_letter_code
_entity_poly.pdbx_strand_id
1 'polypeptide(L)'
;MEFRHLLLRLSPRLDGRWLLGLLLVGALVAAASFIRWSGPAPPLHLLALGPEGQFRDTLRVPASWGDTAVTTAGAEVRVPLILGVRNAGTRPVRPATLSLSVPLRYRLLAAGGEELTVRSVPGSPLVTYILETGLGPVEPQRLPTLLPAHDSVWLEVVIPSYYCVALADSIPEFVPAPPPPLRTLSDVRLFYSFEGGDLGERRTGTLTVLMDTTLVDVSMPDPPPSFPMEIGPAAGPPLGALRYAGSRRTMCGEPESPMELLSTVWETAEGGRFITLDYGGKVRKHLFDLDRDGVIERESWDPDGDGTFEATRRARLELPGFLLPASPAGRYDMARFDTLPNDSLARLDPFRRAMPGPGPVPAAVPDSVPARAPARTGLPSMDSLPQPRIRPTAPLGRPVPRDTTPRPPPDTGGG
;
A
#
# COMPACT_ATOMS: atom_id res chain seq x y z
N MET A 1 -4.14 -91.34 -1.07
CA MET A 1 -3.59 -90.48 -2.15
C MET A 1 -4.32 -90.89 -3.42
N GLU A 2 -5.05 -90.09 -4.19
CA GLU A 2 -5.30 -88.65 -4.35
C GLU A 2 -6.75 -88.54 -4.89
N PHE A 3 -7.67 -87.75 -4.34
CA PHE A 3 -7.94 -86.34 -4.65
C PHE A 3 -7.51 -85.85 -6.04
N ARG A 4 -8.24 -86.21 -7.10
CA ARG A 4 -8.35 -85.37 -8.31
C ARG A 4 -9.50 -85.84 -9.21
N HIS A 5 -10.22 -84.85 -9.76
CA HIS A 5 -11.28 -84.96 -10.77
C HIS A 5 -12.72 -85.01 -10.28
N LEU A 6 -13.02 -84.14 -9.32
CA LEU A 6 -14.34 -83.53 -9.15
C LEU A 6 -14.17 -82.05 -9.45
N LEU A 7 -14.37 -81.61 -10.71
CA LEU A 7 -14.54 -80.21 -11.14
C LEU A 7 -14.62 -80.15 -12.68
N LEU A 8 -15.73 -80.64 -13.26
CA LEU A 8 -16.09 -80.41 -14.67
C LEU A 8 -17.61 -80.37 -14.79
N ARG A 9 -18.25 -79.47 -14.02
CA ARG A 9 -19.61 -79.01 -14.28
C ARG A 9 -19.70 -77.53 -13.91
N LEU A 10 -20.40 -76.79 -14.77
CA LEU A 10 -20.68 -75.35 -14.72
C LEU A 10 -19.67 -74.47 -15.46
N SER A 11 -19.68 -74.58 -16.78
CA SER A 11 -19.39 -73.43 -17.65
C SER A 11 -20.70 -72.66 -17.82
N PRO A 12 -20.96 -71.55 -17.11
CA PRO A 12 -22.08 -70.71 -17.47
C PRO A 12 -21.73 -70.06 -18.82
N ARG A 13 -22.57 -70.28 -19.82
CA ARG A 13 -22.63 -69.42 -21.00
C ARG A 13 -22.98 -68.02 -20.48
N LEU A 14 -21.95 -67.23 -20.17
CA LEU A 14 -22.09 -65.81 -19.90
C LEU A 14 -22.48 -65.17 -21.24
N ASP A 15 -23.78 -64.98 -21.42
CA ASP A 15 -24.33 -64.20 -22.52
C ASP A 15 -23.58 -62.87 -22.60
N GLY A 16 -22.96 -62.56 -23.75
CA GLY A 16 -22.17 -61.34 -23.98
C GLY A 16 -22.94 -60.04 -23.69
N ARG A 17 -24.27 -60.12 -23.55
CA ARG A 17 -25.15 -59.04 -23.10
C ARG A 17 -24.88 -58.57 -21.66
N TRP A 18 -24.48 -59.47 -20.76
CA TRP A 18 -24.15 -59.12 -19.37
C TRP A 18 -22.81 -58.38 -19.25
N LEU A 19 -21.82 -58.78 -20.05
CA LEU A 19 -20.53 -58.09 -20.14
C LEU A 19 -20.70 -56.68 -20.72
N LEU A 20 -21.56 -56.52 -21.74
CA LEU A 20 -21.87 -55.21 -22.29
C LEU A 20 -22.57 -54.30 -21.26
N GLY A 21 -23.51 -54.85 -20.48
CA GLY A 21 -24.19 -54.13 -19.41
C GLY A 21 -23.23 -53.64 -18.32
N LEU A 22 -22.29 -54.49 -17.88
CA LEU A 22 -21.27 -54.12 -16.89
C LEU A 22 -20.29 -53.06 -17.42
N LEU A 23 -19.88 -53.14 -18.68
CA LEU A 23 -19.04 -52.12 -19.32
C LEU A 23 -19.77 -50.77 -19.41
N LEU A 24 -21.06 -50.78 -19.72
CA LEU A 24 -21.85 -49.55 -19.87
C LEU A 24 -22.12 -48.90 -18.51
N VAL A 25 -22.38 -49.69 -17.46
CA VAL A 25 -22.45 -49.21 -16.07
C VAL A 25 -21.09 -48.70 -15.60
N GLY A 26 -20.01 -49.43 -15.88
CA GLY A 26 -18.65 -49.00 -15.57
C GLY A 26 -18.29 -47.67 -16.25
N ALA A 27 -18.64 -47.52 -17.53
CA ALA A 27 -18.43 -46.29 -18.29
C ALA A 27 -19.29 -45.13 -17.77
N LEU A 28 -20.55 -45.37 -17.38
CA LEU A 28 -21.42 -44.36 -16.76
C LEU A 28 -20.90 -43.93 -15.39
N VAL A 29 -20.44 -44.87 -14.55
CA VAL A 29 -19.85 -44.57 -13.24
C VAL A 29 -18.53 -43.81 -13.40
N ALA A 30 -17.67 -44.23 -14.35
CA ALA A 30 -16.43 -43.54 -14.67
C ALA A 30 -16.69 -42.13 -15.23
N ALA A 31 -17.64 -41.97 -16.14
CA ALA A 31 -18.03 -40.66 -16.68
C ALA A 31 -18.61 -39.76 -15.58
N ALA A 32 -19.50 -40.27 -14.73
CA ALA A 32 -20.07 -39.51 -13.62
C ALA A 32 -19.01 -39.08 -12.58
N SER A 33 -18.00 -39.92 -12.32
CA SER A 33 -16.89 -39.58 -11.43
C SER A 33 -15.89 -38.62 -12.08
N PHE A 34 -15.66 -38.70 -13.39
CA PHE A 34 -14.81 -37.76 -14.13
C PHE A 34 -15.46 -36.37 -14.26
N ILE A 35 -16.78 -36.29 -14.48
CA ILE A 35 -17.54 -35.03 -14.50
C ILE A 35 -17.53 -34.35 -13.13
N ARG A 36 -17.57 -35.13 -12.03
CA ARG A 36 -17.43 -34.59 -10.66
C ARG A 36 -16.02 -34.04 -10.38
N TRP A 37 -15.00 -34.53 -11.08
CA TRP A 37 -13.60 -34.11 -10.89
C TRP A 37 -13.21 -32.92 -11.78
N SER A 38 -13.89 -32.72 -12.91
CA SER A 38 -13.62 -31.64 -13.89
C SER A 38 -14.47 -30.38 -13.69
N GLY A 39 -15.18 -30.26 -12.56
CA GLY A 39 -15.92 -29.07 -12.20
C GLY A 39 -15.01 -27.84 -11.95
N PRO A 40 -15.55 -26.61 -12.07
CA PRO A 40 -14.80 -25.39 -11.82
C PRO A 40 -14.16 -25.40 -10.43
N ALA A 41 -12.96 -24.84 -10.30
CA ALA A 41 -12.26 -24.79 -9.03
C ALA A 41 -13.12 -24.10 -7.96
N PRO A 42 -13.15 -24.65 -6.74
CA PRO A 42 -14.11 -24.23 -5.71
C PRO A 42 -13.88 -22.77 -5.28
N PRO A 43 -14.92 -22.04 -4.85
CA PRO A 43 -14.76 -20.69 -4.33
C PRO A 43 -13.96 -20.72 -3.02
N LEU A 44 -12.86 -19.97 -2.99
CA LEU A 44 -12.11 -19.67 -1.78
C LEU A 44 -12.59 -18.35 -1.20
N HIS A 45 -12.85 -18.34 0.10
CA HIS A 45 -13.21 -17.15 0.84
C HIS A 45 -12.14 -16.80 1.85
N LEU A 46 -11.66 -15.56 1.80
CA LEU A 46 -10.89 -14.96 2.88
C LEU A 46 -11.85 -14.48 3.96
N LEU A 47 -11.55 -14.82 5.21
CA LEU A 47 -12.31 -14.47 6.41
C LEU A 47 -11.32 -13.88 7.43
N ALA A 48 -11.84 -13.13 8.39
CA ALA A 48 -11.07 -12.66 9.55
C ALA A 48 -11.72 -13.12 10.86
N LEU A 49 -10.91 -13.40 11.87
CA LEU A 49 -11.37 -13.77 13.20
C LEU A 49 -11.85 -12.54 13.96
N GLY A 50 -13.13 -12.52 14.35
CA GLY A 50 -13.72 -11.46 15.16
C GLY A 50 -13.49 -11.61 16.67
N PRO A 51 -13.81 -10.57 17.46
CA PRO A 51 -13.71 -10.59 18.92
C PRO A 51 -14.57 -11.67 19.58
N GLU A 52 -15.63 -12.12 18.91
CA GLU A 52 -16.47 -13.25 19.32
C GLU A 52 -15.81 -14.63 19.09
N GLY A 53 -14.59 -14.67 18.56
CA GLY A 53 -13.87 -15.91 18.27
C GLY A 53 -14.39 -16.65 17.04
N GLN A 54 -15.09 -15.96 16.13
CA GLN A 54 -15.66 -16.55 14.92
C GLN A 54 -15.08 -15.90 13.66
N PHE A 55 -14.90 -16.70 12.61
CA PHE A 55 -14.46 -16.20 11.31
C PHE A 55 -15.63 -15.65 10.50
N ARG A 56 -15.47 -14.43 10.01
CA ARG A 56 -16.47 -13.71 9.21
C ARG A 56 -15.82 -13.05 7.99
N ASP A 57 -16.62 -12.83 6.95
CA ASP A 57 -16.25 -12.00 5.79
C ASP A 57 -16.47 -10.50 6.07
N THR A 58 -17.13 -10.17 7.17
CA THR A 58 -17.26 -8.82 7.73
C THR A 58 -16.73 -8.85 9.17
N LEU A 59 -15.58 -8.23 9.41
CA LEU A 59 -14.96 -8.09 10.71
C LEU A 59 -15.46 -6.82 11.39
N ARG A 60 -15.95 -6.91 12.63
CA ARG A 60 -16.21 -5.74 13.47
C ARG A 60 -15.06 -5.58 14.47
N VAL A 61 -14.32 -4.48 14.36
CA VAL A 61 -13.15 -4.22 15.20
C VAL A 61 -13.57 -3.31 16.36
N PRO A 62 -13.50 -3.80 17.62
CA PRO A 62 -13.84 -2.99 18.78
C PRO A 62 -12.71 -2.00 19.11
N ALA A 63 -13.06 -0.92 19.83
CA ALA A 63 -12.09 0.07 20.29
C ALA A 63 -10.90 -0.51 21.08
N SER A 64 -11.12 -1.61 21.80
CA SER A 64 -10.08 -2.28 22.61
C SER A 64 -8.98 -2.98 21.80
N TRP A 65 -9.15 -3.12 20.49
CA TRP A 65 -8.14 -3.69 19.59
C TRP A 65 -7.20 -2.64 18.99
N GLY A 66 -7.50 -1.35 19.20
CA GLY A 66 -6.65 -0.26 18.75
C GLY A 66 -5.31 -0.29 19.45
N ASP A 67 -4.25 -0.32 18.64
CA ASP A 67 -2.90 -0.09 19.12
C ASP A 67 -2.38 1.22 18.52
N THR A 68 -1.95 2.14 19.39
CA THR A 68 -1.37 3.43 19.04
C THR A 68 0.15 3.42 19.11
N ALA A 69 0.78 2.25 19.29
CA ALA A 69 2.21 2.06 19.07
C ALA A 69 2.53 2.16 17.57
N VAL A 70 2.43 3.38 17.06
CA VAL A 70 2.59 3.76 15.67
C VAL A 70 4.07 3.87 15.33
N THR A 71 4.43 3.38 14.15
CA THR A 71 5.82 3.39 13.67
C THR A 71 6.06 4.38 12.51
N THR A 72 4.99 4.98 11.98
CA THR A 72 5.04 5.83 10.78
C THR A 72 4.35 7.18 11.04
N ALA A 73 4.90 8.25 10.48
CA ALA A 73 4.28 9.58 10.58
C ALA A 73 2.89 9.61 9.91
N GLY A 74 1.92 10.23 10.60
CA GLY A 74 0.52 10.30 10.15
C GLY A 74 -0.25 8.98 10.29
N ALA A 75 0.33 7.94 10.91
CA ALA A 75 -0.47 6.80 11.32
C ALA A 75 -1.13 7.09 12.68
N GLU A 76 -2.41 6.73 12.78
CA GLU A 76 -3.23 7.06 13.96
C GLU A 76 -3.44 5.83 14.85
N VAL A 77 -3.75 4.71 14.21
CA VAL A 77 -4.09 3.47 14.89
C VAL A 77 -3.81 2.29 13.98
N ARG A 78 -3.41 1.16 14.56
CA ARG A 78 -3.36 -0.13 13.87
C ARG A 78 -4.23 -1.15 14.57
N VAL A 79 -4.82 -2.05 13.77
CA VAL A 79 -5.69 -3.12 14.25
C VAL A 79 -5.26 -4.47 13.69
N PRO A 80 -5.31 -5.55 14.49
CA PRO A 80 -4.89 -6.86 14.03
C PRO A 80 -5.95 -7.48 13.13
N LEU A 81 -5.51 -8.05 12.01
CA LEU A 81 -6.27 -8.89 11.10
C LEU A 81 -5.73 -10.33 11.18
N ILE A 82 -6.46 -11.18 11.91
CA ILE A 82 -6.18 -12.62 11.95
C ILE A 82 -6.97 -13.28 10.82
N LEU A 83 -6.26 -13.61 9.75
CA LEU A 83 -6.86 -14.04 8.50
C LEU A 83 -6.97 -15.58 8.40
N GLY A 84 -8.09 -16.04 7.86
CA GLY A 84 -8.35 -17.45 7.59
C GLY A 84 -8.95 -17.68 6.21
N VAL A 85 -8.72 -18.86 5.65
CA VAL A 85 -9.20 -19.25 4.33
C VAL A 85 -10.22 -20.38 4.46
N ARG A 86 -11.40 -20.18 3.87
CA ARG A 86 -12.45 -21.20 3.79
C ARG A 86 -12.62 -21.66 2.36
N ASN A 87 -12.56 -22.98 2.15
CA ASN A 87 -12.92 -23.61 0.90
C ASN A 87 -14.40 -23.99 0.90
N ALA A 88 -15.20 -23.30 0.09
CA ALA A 88 -16.65 -23.50 0.02
C ALA A 88 -17.10 -24.42 -1.13
N GLY A 89 -16.18 -25.02 -1.88
CA GLY A 89 -16.57 -26.04 -2.86
C GLY A 89 -16.26 -27.46 -2.41
N THR A 90 -15.90 -28.33 -3.35
CA THR A 90 -16.03 -29.78 -3.17
C THR A 90 -14.72 -30.56 -3.20
N ARG A 91 -13.61 -29.91 -3.54
CA ARG A 91 -12.27 -30.52 -3.62
C ARG A 91 -11.24 -29.71 -2.85
N PRO A 92 -10.19 -30.33 -2.28
CA PRO A 92 -9.09 -29.60 -1.65
C PRO A 92 -8.38 -28.71 -2.67
N VAL A 93 -7.89 -27.56 -2.24
CA VAL A 93 -7.09 -26.65 -3.07
C VAL A 93 -5.94 -26.06 -2.29
N ARG A 94 -4.80 -25.83 -2.96
CA ARG A 94 -3.62 -25.21 -2.36
C ARG A 94 -3.32 -23.87 -3.05
N PRO A 95 -3.83 -22.74 -2.55
CA PRO A 95 -3.44 -21.42 -3.08
C PRO A 95 -1.98 -21.14 -2.74
N ALA A 96 -1.18 -20.66 -3.68
CA ALA A 96 0.22 -20.32 -3.44
C ALA A 96 0.37 -18.88 -2.92
N THR A 97 -0.41 -17.95 -3.50
CA THR A 97 -0.32 -16.52 -3.20
C THR A 97 -1.68 -15.93 -2.88
N LEU A 98 -1.67 -14.96 -1.97
CA LEU A 98 -2.80 -14.09 -1.64
C LEU A 98 -2.39 -12.65 -1.94
N SER A 99 -3.10 -11.99 -2.84
CA SER A 99 -3.00 -10.54 -3.00
C SER A 99 -4.09 -9.85 -2.20
N LEU A 100 -3.74 -8.81 -1.44
CA LEU A 100 -4.66 -7.97 -0.69
C LEU A 100 -4.55 -6.53 -1.21
N SER A 101 -5.63 -5.98 -1.74
CA SER A 101 -5.69 -4.59 -2.18
C SER A 101 -6.52 -3.78 -1.20
N VAL A 102 -5.90 -2.75 -0.62
CA VAL A 102 -6.49 -1.84 0.36
C VAL A 102 -6.53 -0.42 -0.20
N PRO A 103 -7.42 0.47 0.27
CA PRO A 103 -7.37 1.88 -0.10
C PRO A 103 -6.03 2.50 0.33
N LEU A 104 -5.54 3.49 -0.43
CA LEU A 104 -4.24 4.17 -0.21
C LEU A 104 -4.03 4.75 1.20
N ARG A 105 -5.12 5.00 1.94
CA ARG A 105 -5.11 5.52 3.31
C ARG A 105 -4.85 4.43 4.37
N TYR A 106 -4.63 3.19 3.94
CA TYR A 106 -4.34 2.07 4.81
C TYR A 106 -3.06 1.38 4.38
N ARG A 107 -2.35 0.85 5.36
CA ARG A 107 -1.17 0.02 5.15
C ARG A 107 -1.36 -1.33 5.79
N LEU A 108 -0.75 -2.35 5.18
CA LEU A 108 -0.68 -3.67 5.77
C LEU A 108 0.73 -3.92 6.29
N LEU A 109 0.83 -4.16 7.59
CA LEU A 109 2.08 -4.44 8.27
C LEU A 109 2.14 -5.92 8.68
N ALA A 110 3.33 -6.47 8.73
CA ALA A 110 3.59 -7.73 9.41
C ALA A 110 3.46 -7.56 10.94
N ALA A 111 3.39 -8.66 11.67
CA ALA A 111 3.34 -8.65 13.13
C ALA A 111 4.50 -7.87 13.80
N GLY A 112 5.66 -7.80 13.15
CA GLY A 112 6.83 -7.05 13.61
C GLY A 112 6.77 -5.53 13.35
N GLY A 113 5.72 -5.03 12.71
CA GLY A 113 5.58 -3.61 12.35
C GLY A 113 6.19 -3.23 11.00
N GLU A 114 6.93 -4.14 10.35
CA GLU A 114 7.45 -3.94 8.99
C GLU A 114 6.29 -3.88 7.98
N GLU A 115 6.37 -2.97 7.01
CA GLU A 115 5.41 -2.93 5.91
C GLU A 115 5.58 -4.16 5.01
N LEU A 116 4.46 -4.78 4.63
CA LEU A 116 4.45 -5.92 3.73
C LEU A 116 4.87 -5.51 2.32
N THR A 117 5.36 -6.44 1.50
CA THR A 117 5.81 -6.12 0.14
C THR A 117 4.67 -5.55 -0.70
N VAL A 118 4.86 -4.31 -1.16
CA VAL A 118 3.87 -3.53 -1.92
C VAL A 118 4.11 -3.66 -3.42
N ARG A 119 3.00 -3.77 -4.15
CA ARG A 119 2.89 -3.45 -5.57
C ARG A 119 1.89 -2.30 -5.72
N SER A 120 2.40 -1.08 -5.85
CA SER A 120 1.60 0.10 -6.17
C SER A 120 1.63 0.38 -7.66
N VAL A 121 0.51 0.89 -8.18
CA VAL A 121 0.41 1.40 -9.55
C VAL A 121 0.08 2.88 -9.45
N PRO A 122 0.88 3.78 -10.05
CA PRO A 122 0.57 5.22 -10.04
C PRO A 122 -0.85 5.49 -10.55
N GLY A 123 -1.60 6.33 -9.83
CA GLY A 123 -3.00 6.66 -10.13
C GLY A 123 -4.04 5.61 -9.71
N SER A 124 -3.63 4.50 -9.10
CA SER A 124 -4.56 3.55 -8.47
C SER A 124 -4.96 4.05 -7.08
N PRO A 125 -6.26 4.11 -6.74
CA PRO A 125 -6.71 4.40 -5.38
C PRO A 125 -6.42 3.26 -4.39
N LEU A 126 -5.94 2.11 -4.90
CA LEU A 126 -5.63 0.91 -4.14
C LEU A 126 -4.14 0.59 -4.16
N VAL A 127 -3.64 0.12 -3.02
CA VAL A 127 -2.32 -0.48 -2.87
C VAL A 127 -2.47 -1.98 -2.73
N THR A 128 -1.76 -2.75 -3.55
CA THR A 128 -1.82 -4.21 -3.51
C THR A 128 -0.59 -4.78 -2.80
N TYR A 129 -0.82 -5.60 -1.78
CA TYR A 129 0.18 -6.36 -1.04
C TYR A 129 0.15 -7.81 -1.51
N ILE A 130 1.31 -8.42 -1.73
CA ILE A 130 1.42 -9.83 -2.16
C ILE A 130 1.97 -10.65 -0.99
N LEU A 131 1.24 -11.69 -0.62
CA LEU A 131 1.55 -12.58 0.49
C LEU A 131 1.71 -14.01 -0.02
N GLU A 132 2.78 -14.68 0.41
CA GLU A 132 2.87 -16.12 0.30
C GLU A 132 1.94 -16.75 1.33
N THR A 133 1.08 -17.68 0.91
CA THR A 133 0.09 -18.22 1.85
C THR A 133 0.72 -19.20 2.83
N GLY A 134 1.73 -19.97 2.39
CA GLY A 134 2.28 -21.11 3.13
C GLY A 134 1.26 -22.22 3.42
N LEU A 135 0.08 -22.18 2.79
CA LEU A 135 -1.02 -23.09 3.10
C LEU A 135 -0.75 -24.49 2.54
N GLY A 136 -1.08 -25.50 3.35
CA GLY A 136 -1.35 -26.85 2.84
C GLY A 136 -2.66 -26.92 2.05
N PRO A 137 -3.11 -28.12 1.64
CA PRO A 137 -4.42 -28.28 1.04
C PRO A 137 -5.53 -27.77 1.97
N VAL A 138 -6.31 -26.80 1.51
CA VAL A 138 -7.48 -26.27 2.22
C VAL A 138 -8.66 -27.19 1.91
N GLU A 139 -9.03 -28.01 2.89
CA GLU A 139 -10.10 -28.99 2.78
C GLU A 139 -11.50 -28.33 2.73
N PRO A 140 -12.43 -28.84 1.92
CA PRO A 140 -13.80 -28.37 1.90
C PRO A 140 -14.54 -28.72 3.21
N GLN A 141 -15.55 -27.91 3.57
CA GLN A 141 -16.43 -28.10 4.74
C GLN A 141 -15.73 -28.17 6.11
N ARG A 142 -14.44 -27.81 6.19
CA ARG A 142 -13.73 -27.64 7.45
C ARG A 142 -13.84 -26.22 7.98
N LEU A 143 -13.46 -26.05 9.25
CA LEU A 143 -13.22 -24.73 9.81
C LEU A 143 -12.18 -23.97 8.97
N PRO A 144 -12.25 -22.62 8.94
CA PRO A 144 -11.29 -21.81 8.21
C PRO A 144 -9.85 -22.13 8.64
N THR A 145 -8.97 -22.28 7.65
CA THR A 145 -7.55 -22.55 7.87
C THR A 145 -6.82 -21.22 8.02
N LEU A 146 -6.15 -21.00 9.14
CA LEU A 146 -5.33 -19.81 9.38
C LEU A 146 -4.20 -19.70 8.35
N LEU A 147 -3.80 -18.48 8.00
CA LEU A 147 -2.65 -18.23 7.13
C LEU A 147 -1.33 -18.34 7.94
N PRO A 148 -0.56 -19.43 7.80
CA PRO A 148 0.58 -19.72 8.68
C PRO A 148 1.79 -18.82 8.45
N ALA A 149 1.96 -18.25 7.25
CA ALA A 149 3.09 -17.36 6.96
C ALA A 149 2.95 -15.98 7.64
N HIS A 150 1.74 -15.62 8.07
CA HIS A 150 1.42 -14.31 8.60
C HIS A 150 0.48 -14.48 9.80
N ASP A 151 1.05 -14.85 10.97
CA ASP A 151 0.32 -15.06 12.24
C ASP A 151 -0.68 -13.93 12.54
N SER A 152 -0.28 -12.70 12.23
CA SER A 152 -1.19 -11.55 12.15
C SER A 152 -0.69 -10.57 11.09
N VAL A 153 -1.61 -10.10 10.26
CA VAL A 153 -1.43 -8.90 9.42
C VAL A 153 -2.04 -7.75 10.20
N TRP A 154 -1.43 -6.58 10.19
CA TRP A 154 -1.97 -5.39 10.85
C TRP A 154 -2.46 -4.40 9.81
N LEU A 155 -3.68 -3.90 9.99
CA LEU A 155 -4.23 -2.81 9.20
C LEU A 155 -3.93 -1.50 9.94
N GLU A 156 -3.03 -0.69 9.40
CA GLU A 156 -2.66 0.62 9.93
C GLU A 156 -3.41 1.71 9.16
N VAL A 157 -4.07 2.62 9.89
CA VAL A 157 -4.77 3.78 9.33
C VAL A 157 -3.79 4.93 9.21
N VAL A 158 -3.66 5.48 8.01
CA VAL A 158 -2.77 6.61 7.71
C VAL A 158 -3.61 7.83 7.34
N ILE A 159 -3.60 8.83 8.21
CA ILE A 159 -4.20 10.14 8.01
C ILE A 159 -3.06 11.16 7.90
N PRO A 160 -2.73 11.62 6.68
CA PRO A 160 -1.70 12.62 6.54
C PRO A 160 -2.19 13.95 7.14
N SER A 161 -1.32 14.67 7.85
CA SER A 161 -1.60 16.05 8.30
C SER A 161 -1.58 17.06 7.14
N TYR A 162 -0.86 16.72 6.05
CA TYR A 162 -0.72 17.58 4.87
C TYR A 162 -0.79 16.78 3.58
N TYR A 163 -1.43 17.34 2.55
CA TYR A 163 -1.25 16.93 1.17
C TYR A 163 -0.28 17.86 0.46
N CYS A 164 0.30 17.40 -0.65
CA CYS A 164 1.03 18.28 -1.53
C CYS A 164 0.15 18.66 -2.74
N VAL A 165 0.31 19.89 -3.20
CA VAL A 165 -0.17 20.34 -4.50
C VAL A 165 0.97 21.00 -5.25
N ALA A 166 1.00 20.89 -6.58
CA ALA A 166 1.81 21.76 -7.42
C ALA A 166 0.96 22.95 -7.84
N LEU A 167 1.41 24.17 -7.55
CA LEU A 167 0.78 25.38 -8.08
C LEU A 167 1.18 25.58 -9.56
N ALA A 168 0.67 26.63 -10.20
CA ALA A 168 0.91 26.92 -11.61
C ALA A 168 2.39 27.11 -11.97
N ASP A 169 3.22 27.45 -10.98
CA ASP A 169 4.67 27.60 -11.04
C ASP A 169 5.43 26.27 -10.86
N SER A 170 4.72 25.15 -10.72
CA SER A 170 5.29 23.82 -10.42
C SER A 170 6.03 23.76 -9.08
N ILE A 171 5.68 24.61 -8.11
CA ILE A 171 6.27 24.57 -6.77
C ILE A 171 5.42 23.66 -5.88
N PRO A 172 6.03 22.64 -5.23
CA PRO A 172 5.34 21.81 -4.26
C PRO A 172 4.96 22.62 -3.01
N GLU A 173 3.65 22.78 -2.78
CA GLU A 173 3.09 23.39 -1.57
C GLU A 173 2.41 22.35 -0.69
N PHE A 174 2.61 22.48 0.62
CA PHE A 174 1.97 21.64 1.62
C PHE A 174 0.71 22.31 2.13
N VAL A 175 -0.43 21.66 1.92
CA VAL A 175 -1.74 22.16 2.33
C VAL A 175 -2.25 21.25 3.43
N PRO A 176 -2.73 21.80 4.56
CA PRO A 176 -3.38 21.01 5.61
C PRO A 176 -4.41 20.07 5.01
N ALA A 177 -4.29 18.78 5.30
CA ALA A 177 -5.21 17.77 4.81
C ALA A 177 -6.52 17.87 5.61
N PRO A 178 -7.67 18.09 4.97
CA PRO A 178 -8.93 18.03 5.68
C PRO A 178 -9.11 16.62 6.26
N PRO A 179 -9.62 16.51 7.50
CA PRO A 179 -9.86 15.21 8.11
C PRO A 179 -10.88 14.43 7.28
N PRO A 180 -10.61 13.16 6.94
CA PRO A 180 -11.55 12.37 6.17
C PRO A 180 -12.82 12.11 7.02
N PRO A 181 -14.01 12.01 6.40
CA PRO A 181 -15.23 11.69 7.12
C PRO A 181 -15.06 10.36 7.88
N LEU A 182 -15.38 10.31 9.18
CA LEU A 182 -15.21 9.10 10.01
C LEU A 182 -15.88 7.84 9.42
N ARG A 183 -16.98 8.00 8.67
CA ARG A 183 -17.63 6.89 7.96
C ARG A 183 -16.76 6.25 6.89
N THR A 184 -15.92 7.03 6.23
CA THR A 184 -14.96 6.53 5.22
C THR A 184 -13.78 5.84 5.87
N LEU A 185 -13.46 6.19 7.12
CA LEU A 185 -12.47 5.48 7.91
C LEU A 185 -13.01 4.17 8.48
N SER A 186 -14.29 4.09 8.82
CA SER A 186 -14.86 2.92 9.49
C SER A 186 -15.26 1.77 8.58
N ASP A 187 -15.64 1.98 7.32
CA ASP A 187 -15.97 0.91 6.35
C ASP A 187 -14.80 0.65 5.39
N VAL A 188 -13.89 -0.24 5.78
CA VAL A 188 -12.72 -0.59 4.97
C VAL A 188 -13.00 -1.84 4.15
N ARG A 189 -12.82 -1.75 2.83
CA ARG A 189 -12.99 -2.89 1.92
C ARG A 189 -11.64 -3.37 1.40
N LEU A 190 -11.29 -4.59 1.78
CA LEU A 190 -10.09 -5.27 1.32
C LEU A 190 -10.48 -6.19 0.16
N PHE A 191 -9.97 -5.90 -1.03
CA PHE A 191 -10.16 -6.77 -2.18
C PHE A 191 -9.07 -7.82 -2.20
N TYR A 192 -9.44 -9.10 -2.21
CA TYR A 192 -8.46 -10.17 -2.21
C TYR A 192 -8.49 -10.99 -3.50
N SER A 193 -7.36 -11.61 -3.79
CA SER A 193 -7.27 -12.66 -4.80
C SER A 193 -6.30 -13.76 -4.42
N PHE A 194 -6.77 -15.00 -4.50
CA PHE A 194 -5.94 -16.20 -4.43
C PHE A 194 -5.52 -16.64 -5.83
N GLU A 195 -4.24 -16.98 -5.97
CA GLU A 195 -3.63 -17.45 -7.21
C GLU A 195 -2.62 -18.57 -6.95
N GLY A 196 -2.26 -19.28 -8.02
CA GLY A 196 -1.22 -20.32 -8.02
C GLY A 196 -1.63 -21.65 -7.38
N GLY A 197 -0.66 -22.57 -7.34
CA GLY A 197 -0.83 -23.94 -6.87
C GLY A 197 -1.90 -24.70 -7.65
N ASP A 198 -2.90 -25.25 -6.95
CA ASP A 198 -3.91 -26.15 -7.54
C ASP A 198 -5.17 -25.42 -8.04
N LEU A 199 -5.21 -24.08 -7.95
CA LEU A 199 -6.43 -23.31 -8.17
C LEU A 199 -6.91 -23.30 -9.63
N GLY A 200 -6.03 -23.53 -10.60
CA GLY A 200 -6.33 -23.50 -12.04
C GLY A 200 -6.70 -22.11 -12.59
N GLU A 201 -7.35 -21.27 -11.79
CA GLU A 201 -7.77 -19.90 -12.09
C GLU A 201 -7.68 -19.03 -10.83
N ARG A 202 -7.59 -17.70 -11.04
CA ARG A 202 -7.69 -16.71 -9.96
C ARG A 202 -9.05 -16.79 -9.27
N ARG A 203 -9.05 -16.67 -7.94
CA ARG A 203 -10.28 -16.57 -7.12
C ARG A 203 -10.26 -15.28 -6.33
N THR A 204 -11.29 -14.46 -6.51
CA THR A 204 -11.35 -13.10 -5.94
C THR A 204 -12.53 -12.93 -5.00
N GLY A 205 -12.43 -11.97 -4.09
CA GLY A 205 -13.57 -11.56 -3.26
C GLY A 205 -13.25 -10.30 -2.46
N THR A 206 -14.07 -10.04 -1.45
CA THR A 206 -13.93 -8.87 -0.57
C THR A 206 -14.05 -9.30 0.88
N LEU A 207 -13.19 -8.74 1.72
CA LEU A 207 -13.26 -8.79 3.18
C LEU A 207 -13.59 -7.37 3.64
N THR A 208 -14.66 -7.21 4.41
CA THR A 208 -15.05 -5.91 4.96
C THR A 208 -14.57 -5.79 6.41
N VAL A 209 -13.95 -4.68 6.76
CA VAL A 209 -13.51 -4.36 8.12
C VAL A 209 -14.27 -3.12 8.58
N LEU A 210 -15.11 -3.31 9.59
CA LEU A 210 -15.91 -2.28 10.23
C LEU A 210 -15.19 -1.84 11.51
N MET A 211 -14.48 -0.72 11.46
CA MET A 211 -13.76 -0.18 12.61
C MET A 211 -14.67 0.71 13.46
N ASP A 212 -14.53 0.60 14.78
CA ASP A 212 -15.11 1.58 15.70
C ASP A 212 -14.51 2.96 15.43
N THR A 213 -15.35 3.97 15.20
CA THR A 213 -14.89 5.33 14.88
C THR A 213 -14.15 6.01 16.04
N THR A 214 -14.29 5.50 17.26
CA THR A 214 -13.56 6.00 18.43
C THR A 214 -12.08 5.58 18.45
N LEU A 215 -11.67 4.66 17.56
CA LEU A 215 -10.27 4.23 17.40
C LEU A 215 -9.37 5.30 16.78
N VAL A 216 -9.96 6.23 16.03
CA VAL A 216 -9.20 7.24 15.30
C VAL A 216 -9.46 8.59 15.96
N ASP A 217 -8.43 9.16 16.55
CA ASP A 217 -8.46 10.55 16.98
C ASP A 217 -8.12 11.43 15.78
N VAL A 218 -9.12 12.13 15.25
CA VAL A 218 -8.92 12.99 14.09
C VAL A 218 -8.92 14.44 14.55
N SER A 219 -7.73 14.96 14.82
CA SER A 219 -7.53 16.39 15.08
C SER A 219 -7.34 17.14 13.76
N MET A 220 -8.01 18.28 13.59
CA MET A 220 -7.67 19.18 12.48
C MET A 220 -6.32 19.82 12.77
N PRO A 221 -5.32 19.72 11.86
CA PRO A 221 -4.12 20.51 12.00
C PRO A 221 -4.47 22.00 11.94
N ASP A 222 -3.92 22.78 12.86
CA ASP A 222 -4.04 24.23 12.80
C ASP A 222 -3.45 24.73 11.47
N PRO A 223 -4.07 25.71 10.81
CA PRO A 223 -3.49 26.30 9.62
C PRO A 223 -2.13 26.90 9.99
N PRO A 224 -1.06 26.64 9.20
CA PRO A 224 0.24 27.19 9.50
C PRO A 224 0.16 28.73 9.49
N PRO A 225 0.85 29.42 10.42
CA PRO A 225 0.87 30.87 10.43
C PRO A 225 1.44 31.41 9.12
N SER A 226 0.78 32.43 8.55
CA SER A 226 1.26 33.07 7.32
C SER A 226 2.39 34.03 7.63
N PHE A 227 3.56 33.79 7.04
CA PHE A 227 4.69 34.70 7.10
C PHE A 227 4.86 35.43 5.76
N PRO A 228 5.32 36.69 5.77
CA PRO A 228 5.60 37.42 4.54
C PRO A 228 6.71 36.73 3.74
N MET A 229 6.58 36.77 2.41
CA MET A 229 7.59 36.31 1.47
C MET A 229 8.63 37.42 1.27
N GLU A 230 9.89 37.02 1.26
CA GLU A 230 11.04 37.85 0.92
C GLU A 230 11.54 37.43 -0.47
N ILE A 231 11.72 38.40 -1.38
CA ILE A 231 12.27 38.18 -2.72
C ILE A 231 13.74 38.61 -2.70
N GLY A 232 14.62 37.70 -3.08
CA GLY A 232 16.06 37.87 -3.11
C GLY A 232 16.78 36.53 -3.00
N PRO A 233 18.07 36.46 -3.35
CA PRO A 233 18.81 35.21 -3.34
C PRO A 233 18.80 34.57 -1.95
N ALA A 234 18.22 33.38 -1.87
CA ALA A 234 18.16 32.57 -0.68
C ALA A 234 19.50 31.84 -0.50
N ALA A 235 20.25 32.20 0.54
CA ALA A 235 21.44 31.48 0.89
C ALA A 235 21.07 30.08 1.42
N GLY A 236 21.47 29.04 0.68
CA GLY A 236 21.48 27.67 1.18
C GLY A 236 22.63 27.45 2.17
N PRO A 237 22.57 26.38 2.98
CA PRO A 237 23.71 25.99 3.79
C PRO A 237 24.85 25.55 2.84
N PRO A 238 26.12 25.77 3.21
CA PRO A 238 27.23 25.37 2.36
C PRO A 238 27.19 23.85 2.15
N LEU A 239 26.99 23.41 0.90
CA LEU A 239 26.75 22.00 0.56
C LEU A 239 27.88 21.06 1.05
N GLY A 240 29.12 21.56 1.09
CA GLY A 240 30.27 20.80 1.58
C GLY A 240 30.27 20.51 3.09
N ALA A 241 29.41 21.19 3.87
CA ALA A 241 29.24 20.96 5.30
C ALA A 241 28.05 20.04 5.63
N LEU A 242 27.34 19.56 4.61
CA LEU A 242 26.15 18.73 4.76
C LEU A 242 26.49 17.24 4.70
N ARG A 243 25.89 16.46 5.60
CA ARG A 243 25.96 15.00 5.60
C ARG A 243 24.71 14.44 4.96
N TYR A 244 24.86 13.63 3.92
CA TYR A 244 23.73 12.93 3.31
C TYR A 244 23.09 11.96 4.32
N ALA A 245 21.79 12.13 4.58
CA ALA A 245 21.03 11.30 5.51
C ALA A 245 20.15 10.27 4.77
N GLY A 246 19.78 10.54 3.53
CA GLY A 246 19.00 9.64 2.70
C GLY A 246 18.13 10.38 1.70
N SER A 247 17.50 9.63 0.80
CA SER A 247 16.49 10.16 -0.11
C SER A 247 15.33 9.18 -0.21
N ARG A 248 14.18 9.72 -0.63
CA ARG A 248 12.96 8.96 -0.82
C ARG A 248 12.17 9.54 -1.98
N ARG A 249 11.80 8.68 -2.92
CA ARG A 249 10.70 8.95 -3.85
C ARG A 249 9.39 8.67 -3.13
N THR A 250 8.49 9.65 -3.16
CA THR A 250 7.23 9.58 -2.44
C THR A 250 6.10 10.13 -3.31
N MET A 251 4.90 9.61 -3.08
CA MET A 251 3.68 10.11 -3.70
C MET A 251 2.94 10.93 -2.65
N CYS A 252 2.63 12.19 -2.95
CA CYS A 252 1.82 13.03 -2.09
C CYS A 252 0.77 13.79 -2.90
N GLY A 253 -0.29 14.27 -2.24
CA GLY A 253 -1.48 14.76 -2.93
C GLY A 253 -2.64 13.77 -2.83
N GLU A 254 -3.73 14.06 -3.54
CA GLU A 254 -4.92 13.21 -3.50
C GLU A 254 -4.68 11.86 -4.21
N PRO A 255 -5.30 10.76 -3.74
CA PRO A 255 -5.19 9.43 -4.34
C PRO A 255 -5.43 9.38 -5.85
N GLU A 256 -6.38 10.18 -6.35
CA GLU A 256 -6.79 10.24 -7.75
C GLU A 256 -5.83 11.08 -8.61
N SER A 257 -4.98 11.89 -7.99
CA SER A 257 -4.03 12.77 -8.68
C SER A 257 -2.75 12.93 -7.86
N PRO A 258 -2.00 11.82 -7.66
CA PRO A 258 -0.81 11.87 -6.83
C PRO A 258 0.31 12.60 -7.55
N MET A 259 1.03 13.44 -6.81
CA MET A 259 2.26 14.09 -7.22
C MET A 259 3.45 13.26 -6.73
N GLU A 260 4.34 12.89 -7.65
CA GLU A 260 5.62 12.28 -7.28
C GLU A 260 6.63 13.37 -6.89
N LEU A 261 7.24 13.22 -5.72
CA LEU A 261 8.35 14.04 -5.25
C LEU A 261 9.55 13.16 -4.95
N LEU A 262 10.75 13.67 -5.24
CA LEU A 262 11.98 13.15 -4.67
C LEU A 262 12.42 14.07 -3.54
N SER A 263 12.35 13.56 -2.31
CA SER A 263 12.89 14.24 -1.12
C SER A 263 14.31 13.74 -0.87
N THR A 264 15.25 14.66 -0.72
CA THR A 264 16.59 14.33 -0.23
C THR A 264 16.86 15.07 1.06
N VAL A 265 17.25 14.32 2.10
CA VAL A 265 17.53 14.84 3.43
C VAL A 265 19.02 14.87 3.67
N TRP A 266 19.47 16.04 4.13
CA TRP A 266 20.83 16.33 4.53
C TRP A 266 20.83 16.79 5.99
N GLU A 267 21.87 16.46 6.73
CA GLU A 267 22.07 16.95 8.09
C GLU A 267 23.18 18.01 8.11
N THR A 268 22.96 19.07 8.88
CA THR A 268 23.97 20.10 9.16
C THR A 268 24.89 19.66 10.29
N ALA A 269 26.07 20.28 10.41
CA ALA A 269 26.99 20.03 11.52
C ALA A 269 26.38 20.36 12.91
N GLU A 270 25.38 21.24 12.94
CA GLU A 270 24.68 21.68 14.15
C GLU A 270 23.50 20.74 14.51
N GLY A 271 23.23 19.72 13.70
CA GLY A 271 22.22 18.70 13.96
C GLY A 271 20.88 18.93 13.24
N GLY A 272 20.70 20.08 12.59
CA GLY A 272 19.51 20.41 11.80
C GLY A 272 19.39 19.59 10.51
N ARG A 273 18.20 19.62 9.91
CA ARG A 273 17.86 18.99 8.64
C ARG A 273 17.65 20.03 7.54
N PHE A 274 18.33 19.81 6.42
CA PHE A 274 18.10 20.51 5.16
C PHE A 274 17.50 19.53 4.16
N ILE A 275 16.33 19.86 3.62
CA ILE A 275 15.56 18.97 2.77
C ILE A 275 15.38 19.63 1.42
N THR A 276 15.78 18.94 0.35
CA THR A 276 15.57 19.39 -1.01
C THR A 276 14.42 18.60 -1.63
N LEU A 277 13.44 19.30 -2.23
CA LEU A 277 12.33 18.70 -2.94
C LEU A 277 12.54 18.85 -4.44
N ASP A 278 12.68 17.73 -5.14
CA ASP A 278 12.66 17.67 -6.59
C ASP A 278 11.26 17.32 -7.10
N TYR A 279 10.78 18.13 -8.05
CA TYR A 279 9.57 17.92 -8.82
C TYR A 279 9.83 18.20 -10.31
N GLY A 280 9.50 17.23 -11.15
CA GLY A 280 9.75 17.32 -12.60
C GLY A 280 11.23 17.21 -13.00
N GLY A 281 12.08 16.61 -12.15
CA GLY A 281 13.51 16.45 -12.41
C GLY A 281 14.35 17.69 -12.10
N LYS A 282 13.80 18.61 -11.30
CA LYS A 282 14.44 19.84 -10.84
C LYS A 282 14.16 20.03 -9.36
N VAL A 283 15.16 20.48 -8.62
CA VAL A 283 14.94 20.92 -7.23
C VAL A 283 14.14 22.22 -7.27
N ARG A 284 12.94 22.20 -6.70
CA ARG A 284 12.00 23.33 -6.71
C ARG A 284 11.91 24.04 -5.37
N LYS A 285 12.16 23.31 -4.28
CA LYS A 285 11.96 23.81 -2.92
C LYS A 285 13.00 23.27 -1.96
N HIS A 286 13.41 24.12 -1.04
CA HIS A 286 14.24 23.82 0.10
C HIS A 286 13.44 24.01 1.37
N LEU A 287 13.52 23.05 2.28
CA LEU A 287 12.93 23.11 3.61
C LEU A 287 14.05 23.02 4.64
N PHE A 288 13.88 23.77 5.72
CA PHE A 288 14.81 23.83 6.84
C PHE A 288 14.06 23.44 8.10
N ASP A 289 14.54 22.42 8.78
CA ASP A 289 14.18 22.03 10.15
C ASP A 289 15.48 22.15 10.96
N LEU A 290 15.74 23.36 11.45
CA LEU A 290 17.04 23.82 11.93
C LEU A 290 17.43 23.17 13.26
N ASP A 291 16.46 22.91 14.13
CA ASP A 291 16.69 22.33 15.45
C ASP A 291 16.39 20.82 15.54
N ARG A 292 15.91 20.22 14.44
CA ARG A 292 15.53 18.80 14.35
C ARG A 292 14.33 18.45 15.25
N ASP A 293 13.50 19.42 15.60
CA ASP A 293 12.26 19.20 16.35
C ASP A 293 11.12 18.65 15.47
N GLY A 294 11.33 18.63 14.14
CA GLY A 294 10.30 18.17 13.19
C GLY A 294 9.35 19.28 12.76
N VAL A 295 9.72 20.55 12.95
CA VAL A 295 9.04 21.73 12.44
C VAL A 295 9.94 22.41 11.42
N ILE A 296 9.39 22.65 10.24
CA ILE A 296 10.05 23.43 9.20
C ILE A 296 9.91 24.91 9.56
N GLU A 297 11.03 25.59 9.85
CA GLU A 297 11.05 27.00 10.25
C GLU A 297 11.35 27.94 9.07
N ARG A 298 11.84 27.40 7.96
CA ARG A 298 12.08 28.17 6.73
C ARG A 298 11.85 27.34 5.48
N GLU A 299 11.34 28.01 4.46
CA GLU A 299 11.21 27.47 3.11
C GLU A 299 11.82 28.45 2.12
N SER A 300 12.49 27.93 1.09
CA SER A 300 12.83 28.72 -0.10
C SER A 300 12.52 27.95 -1.37
N TRP A 301 12.18 28.64 -2.44
CA TRP A 301 11.82 28.02 -3.72
C TRP A 301 12.34 28.78 -4.92
N ASP A 302 12.40 28.05 -6.02
CA ASP A 302 12.80 28.48 -7.34
C ASP A 302 11.53 28.60 -8.22
N PRO A 303 10.96 29.81 -8.34
CA PRO A 303 9.67 30.04 -9.01
C PRO A 303 9.72 29.87 -10.53
N ASP A 304 10.87 30.09 -11.17
CA ASP A 304 11.01 30.02 -12.63
C ASP A 304 11.70 28.74 -13.12
N GLY A 305 12.35 28.00 -12.21
CA GLY A 305 13.02 26.74 -12.50
C GLY A 305 14.40 26.89 -13.10
N ASP A 306 15.05 28.04 -12.90
CA ASP A 306 16.38 28.34 -13.42
C ASP A 306 17.53 27.79 -12.51
N GLY A 307 17.18 27.27 -11.33
CA GLY A 307 18.10 26.77 -10.30
C GLY A 307 18.46 27.81 -9.24
N THR A 308 17.91 29.03 -9.33
CA THR A 308 18.12 30.12 -8.39
C THR A 308 16.96 30.19 -7.41
N PHE A 309 17.27 29.96 -6.13
CA PHE A 309 16.26 30.08 -5.08
C PHE A 309 16.16 31.55 -4.69
N GLU A 310 15.12 32.23 -5.14
CA GLU A 310 14.96 33.67 -4.96
C GLU A 310 13.71 34.08 -4.18
N ALA A 311 12.89 33.12 -3.76
CA ALA A 311 11.75 33.36 -2.91
C ALA A 311 11.91 32.58 -1.61
N THR A 312 11.81 33.28 -0.48
CA THR A 312 11.98 32.69 0.86
C THR A 312 10.86 33.16 1.78
N ARG A 313 10.43 32.29 2.69
CA ARG A 313 9.60 32.69 3.82
C ARG A 313 9.99 31.94 5.09
N ARG A 314 9.71 32.55 6.23
CA ARG A 314 9.62 31.80 7.49
C ARG A 314 8.44 30.83 7.41
N ALA A 315 8.56 29.69 8.07
CA ALA A 315 7.51 28.70 8.15
C ALA A 315 7.35 28.24 9.59
N ARG A 316 6.24 27.55 9.85
CA ARG A 316 6.05 26.76 11.05
C ARG A 316 5.16 25.59 10.66
N LEU A 317 5.73 24.72 9.84
CA LEU A 317 5.04 23.61 9.22
C LEU A 317 5.55 22.31 9.84
N GLU A 318 4.66 21.48 10.40
CA GLU A 318 5.10 20.16 10.86
C GLU A 318 5.64 19.36 9.68
N LEU A 319 6.83 18.77 9.86
CA LEU A 319 7.55 18.07 8.82
C LEU A 319 6.78 16.80 8.41
N PRO A 320 6.22 16.73 7.20
CA PRO A 320 5.48 15.55 6.78
C PRO A 320 6.43 14.35 6.68
N GLY A 321 6.18 13.28 7.43
CA GLY A 321 7.14 12.17 7.49
C GLY A 321 7.28 11.37 6.19
N PHE A 322 6.40 11.56 5.20
CA PHE A 322 6.59 11.02 3.85
C PHE A 322 7.80 11.65 3.13
N LEU A 323 8.32 12.79 3.60
CA LEU A 323 9.55 13.42 3.11
C LEU A 323 10.81 12.80 3.72
N LEU A 324 10.68 12.05 4.81
CA LEU A 324 11.83 11.45 5.48
C LEU A 324 12.21 10.13 4.80
N PRO A 325 13.53 9.79 4.79
CA PRO A 325 13.96 8.47 4.38
C PRO A 325 13.23 7.43 5.25
N ALA A 326 12.94 6.26 4.69
CA ALA A 326 12.42 5.16 5.50
C ALA A 326 13.38 4.92 6.66
N SER A 327 12.87 4.99 7.89
CA SER A 327 13.65 4.59 9.05
C SER A 327 14.09 3.15 8.81
N PRO A 328 15.40 2.85 8.81
CA PRO A 328 15.80 1.45 8.83
C PRO A 328 15.13 0.83 10.04
N ALA A 329 14.42 -0.28 9.83
CA ALA A 329 13.86 -1.16 10.86
C ALA A 329 14.72 -1.03 12.12
N GLY A 330 14.16 -0.44 13.17
CA GLY A 330 14.94 0.09 14.29
C GLY A 330 15.96 -0.96 14.73
N ARG A 331 17.25 -0.67 14.52
CA ARG A 331 18.29 -1.53 15.10
C ARG A 331 18.05 -1.51 16.60
N TYR A 332 17.71 -2.66 17.15
CA TYR A 332 17.51 -2.83 18.59
C TYR A 332 18.70 -2.21 19.32
N ASP A 333 18.43 -1.20 20.15
CA ASP A 333 19.44 -0.61 21.00
C ASP A 333 19.72 -1.58 22.14
N MET A 334 20.68 -2.47 21.93
CA MET A 334 21.08 -3.51 22.89
C MET A 334 21.45 -2.92 24.26
N ALA A 335 21.95 -1.68 24.31
CA ALA A 335 22.28 -1.01 25.57
C ALA A 335 21.02 -0.65 26.38
N ARG A 336 19.89 -0.42 25.71
CA ARG A 336 18.59 -0.19 26.34
C ARG A 336 17.99 -1.48 26.88
N PHE A 337 18.22 -2.62 26.20
CA PHE A 337 17.81 -3.95 26.67
C PHE A 337 18.53 -4.38 27.96
N ASP A 338 19.81 -4.02 28.11
CA ASP A 338 20.59 -4.32 29.32
C ASP A 338 20.09 -3.59 30.58
N THR A 339 19.30 -2.52 30.41
CA THR A 339 18.72 -1.76 31.53
C THR A 339 17.31 -2.19 31.92
N LEU A 340 16.69 -3.09 31.16
CA LEU A 340 15.33 -3.53 31.42
C LEU A 340 15.31 -4.63 32.50
N PRO A 341 14.40 -4.56 33.49
CA PRO A 341 14.17 -5.66 34.42
C PRO A 341 13.80 -6.94 33.66
N ASN A 342 14.22 -8.11 34.15
CA ASN A 342 13.95 -9.42 33.52
C ASN A 342 12.45 -9.64 33.19
N ASP A 343 11.55 -9.10 34.02
CA ASP A 343 10.10 -9.20 33.82
C ASP A 343 9.58 -8.34 32.65
N SER A 344 10.35 -7.33 32.23
CA SER A 344 10.08 -6.49 31.06
C SER A 344 10.63 -7.11 29.78
N LEU A 345 11.77 -7.79 29.87
CA LEU A 345 12.31 -8.60 28.77
C LEU A 345 11.35 -9.74 28.39
N ALA A 346 10.69 -10.36 29.37
CA ALA A 346 9.68 -11.39 29.14
C ALA A 346 8.41 -10.89 28.40
N ARG A 347 8.13 -9.58 28.43
CA ARG A 347 7.03 -8.96 27.67
C ARG A 347 7.45 -8.54 26.26
N LEU A 348 8.75 -8.41 26.03
CA LEU A 348 9.38 -8.01 24.78
C LEU A 348 9.91 -9.20 23.97
N ASP A 349 9.54 -10.42 24.33
CA ASP A 349 9.91 -11.64 23.61
C ASP A 349 8.77 -12.06 22.64
N PRO A 350 8.71 -11.53 21.41
CA PRO A 350 7.83 -12.03 20.36
C PRO A 350 8.23 -13.44 19.89
N PHE A 351 9.38 -13.98 20.31
CA PHE A 351 9.93 -15.25 19.83
C PHE A 351 9.51 -16.48 20.63
N ARG A 352 8.80 -16.34 21.75
CA ARG A 352 8.31 -17.52 22.49
C ARG A 352 7.21 -18.32 21.76
N ARG A 353 6.74 -17.87 20.58
CA ARG A 353 5.84 -18.65 19.70
C ARG A 353 6.40 -19.01 18.33
N ALA A 354 7.57 -18.53 17.94
CA ALA A 354 8.15 -18.78 16.62
C ALA A 354 9.33 -19.75 16.72
N MET A 355 9.05 -21.05 16.56
CA MET A 355 10.11 -22.01 16.22
C MET A 355 10.67 -21.66 14.82
N PRO A 356 12.00 -21.57 14.64
CA PRO A 356 12.59 -21.11 13.39
C PRO A 356 12.55 -22.20 12.31
N GLY A 357 11.90 -21.89 11.18
CA GLY A 357 12.22 -22.50 9.89
C GLY A 357 13.42 -21.81 9.24
N PRO A 358 14.16 -22.48 8.33
CA PRO A 358 15.34 -21.92 7.70
C PRO A 358 14.97 -20.75 6.78
N GLY A 359 15.43 -19.54 7.12
CA GLY A 359 15.21 -18.34 6.32
C GLY A 359 16.07 -18.31 5.04
N PRO A 360 15.59 -17.67 3.96
CA PRO A 360 16.37 -17.48 2.74
C PRO A 360 17.49 -16.45 2.91
N VAL A 361 18.57 -16.67 2.18
CA VAL A 361 19.77 -15.82 2.08
C VAL A 361 19.40 -14.44 1.51
N PRO A 362 19.87 -13.32 2.09
CA PRO A 362 19.58 -11.99 1.56
C PRO A 362 20.15 -11.81 0.14
N ALA A 363 19.28 -11.34 -0.76
CA ALA A 363 19.65 -10.95 -2.11
C ALA A 363 20.58 -9.72 -2.08
N ALA A 364 21.54 -9.71 -3.00
CA ALA A 364 22.51 -8.64 -3.16
C ALA A 364 21.85 -7.28 -3.48
N VAL A 365 22.46 -6.21 -2.98
CA VAL A 365 22.13 -4.81 -3.21
C VAL A 365 22.01 -4.53 -4.72
N PRO A 366 20.83 -4.12 -5.24
CA PRO A 366 20.75 -3.54 -6.57
C PRO A 366 21.26 -2.09 -6.48
N ASP A 367 22.05 -1.68 -7.46
CA ASP A 367 22.64 -0.34 -7.66
C ASP A 367 24.07 -0.13 -7.15
N SER A 368 24.97 -0.94 -7.70
CA SER A 368 26.36 -0.53 -7.98
C SER A 368 26.61 -0.54 -9.48
N VAL A 369 25.90 0.31 -10.23
CA VAL A 369 26.34 0.66 -11.59
C VAL A 369 27.31 1.84 -11.45
N PRO A 370 28.62 1.67 -11.70
CA PRO A 370 29.54 2.78 -11.71
C PRO A 370 29.15 3.74 -12.85
N ALA A 371 29.01 5.03 -12.52
CA ALA A 371 28.83 6.09 -13.48
C ALA A 371 29.93 6.00 -14.56
N ARG A 372 29.51 5.76 -15.80
CA ARG A 372 30.39 5.85 -16.97
C ARG A 372 30.83 7.31 -17.09
N ALA A 373 32.12 7.57 -16.92
CA ALA A 373 32.71 8.89 -17.03
C ALA A 373 32.26 9.60 -18.33
N PRO A 374 31.98 10.91 -18.32
CA PRO A 374 31.55 11.61 -19.51
C PRO A 374 32.68 11.64 -20.53
N ALA A 375 32.42 11.07 -21.71
CA ALA A 375 33.27 11.23 -22.87
C ALA A 375 33.24 12.70 -23.30
N ARG A 376 34.37 13.39 -23.11
CA ARG A 376 34.73 14.63 -23.81
C ARG A 376 34.46 14.44 -25.31
N THR A 377 33.41 15.07 -25.82
CA THR A 377 33.20 15.29 -27.24
C THR A 377 32.62 16.69 -27.39
N GLY A 378 33.48 17.65 -27.73
CA GLY A 378 33.04 18.94 -28.25
C GLY A 378 32.47 18.73 -29.65
N LEU A 379 31.40 19.43 -29.99
CA LEU A 379 30.84 19.61 -31.34
C LEU A 379 29.83 20.79 -31.28
N PRO A 380 29.42 21.38 -32.43
CA PRO A 380 29.66 22.78 -32.76
C PRO A 380 28.42 23.68 -32.69
N SER A 381 28.64 24.98 -32.92
CA SER A 381 27.69 26.09 -32.94
C SER A 381 26.36 25.77 -33.65
N MET A 382 25.24 26.06 -32.98
CA MET A 382 23.86 25.87 -33.44
C MET A 382 23.31 27.11 -34.17
N ASP A 383 24.01 27.60 -35.19
CA ASP A 383 23.56 28.74 -36.02
C ASP A 383 22.92 28.33 -37.36
N SER A 384 22.58 27.05 -37.54
CA SER A 384 22.02 26.58 -38.80
C SER A 384 21.12 25.36 -38.63
N LEU A 385 19.88 25.61 -38.21
CA LEU A 385 18.75 24.74 -38.53
C LEU A 385 17.56 25.60 -38.99
N PRO A 386 16.87 25.24 -40.09
CA PRO A 386 15.79 26.04 -40.67
C PRO A 386 14.53 25.96 -39.80
N GLN A 387 13.95 27.12 -39.47
CA GLN A 387 12.70 27.20 -38.71
C GLN A 387 11.50 26.65 -39.50
N PRO A 388 10.61 25.85 -38.88
CA PRO A 388 9.34 25.48 -39.49
C PRO A 388 8.36 26.66 -39.43
N ARG A 389 7.84 27.07 -40.59
CA ARG A 389 6.75 28.05 -40.73
C ARG A 389 5.46 27.49 -40.13
N ILE A 390 5.06 27.99 -38.97
CA ILE A 390 3.72 27.78 -38.41
C ILE A 390 2.78 28.84 -39.02
N ARG A 391 1.71 28.39 -39.69
CA ARG A 391 0.61 29.25 -40.19
C ARG A 391 -0.24 29.74 -39.01
N PRO A 392 -0.67 31.01 -38.96
CA PRO A 392 -1.59 31.47 -37.93
C PRO A 392 -2.99 30.88 -38.11
N THR A 393 -3.51 30.24 -37.06
CA THR A 393 -4.91 29.86 -36.93
C THR A 393 -5.74 31.09 -36.56
N ALA A 394 -6.92 31.26 -37.18
CA ALA A 394 -7.81 32.40 -36.98
C ALA A 394 -8.35 32.53 -35.54
N PRO A 395 -8.73 33.74 -35.06
CA PRO A 395 -9.25 33.93 -33.72
C PRO A 395 -10.67 33.38 -33.58
N LEU A 396 -10.91 32.60 -32.53
CA LEU A 396 -12.24 32.17 -32.08
C LEU A 396 -13.06 33.38 -31.60
N GLY A 397 -14.35 33.36 -31.95
CA GLY A 397 -15.30 34.47 -31.86
C GLY A 397 -15.61 35.00 -30.46
N ARG A 398 -16.13 36.23 -30.46
CA ARG A 398 -16.66 36.96 -29.29
C ARG A 398 -17.77 36.19 -28.57
N PRO A 399 -17.85 36.26 -27.23
CA PRO A 399 -18.99 35.76 -26.48
C PRO A 399 -20.23 36.65 -26.68
N VAL A 400 -21.40 36.02 -26.81
CA VAL A 400 -22.72 36.65 -26.88
C VAL A 400 -23.13 37.16 -25.49
N PRO A 401 -23.72 38.36 -25.34
CA PRO A 401 -24.20 38.86 -24.04
C PRO A 401 -25.37 38.03 -23.50
N ARG A 402 -25.31 37.65 -22.22
CA ARG A 402 -26.45 37.07 -21.49
C ARG A 402 -27.43 38.17 -21.10
N ASP A 403 -28.69 37.90 -21.41
CA ASP A 403 -29.85 38.73 -21.08
C ASP A 403 -30.09 38.73 -19.55
N THR A 404 -30.06 39.91 -18.93
CA THR A 404 -30.30 40.12 -17.51
C THR A 404 -31.68 40.72 -17.29
N THR A 405 -32.72 39.90 -17.33
CA THR A 405 -34.03 40.26 -16.76
C THR A 405 -34.14 39.71 -15.34
N PRO A 406 -34.34 40.56 -14.32
CA PRO A 406 -34.54 40.12 -12.94
C PRO A 406 -35.91 39.44 -12.78
N ARG A 407 -35.91 38.28 -12.12
CA ARG A 407 -37.13 37.56 -11.71
C ARG A 407 -37.70 38.25 -10.47
N PRO A 408 -39.00 38.61 -10.41
CA PRO A 408 -39.58 39.22 -9.21
C PRO A 408 -39.64 38.22 -8.05
N PRO A 409 -39.57 38.71 -6.79
CA PRO A 409 -39.63 37.87 -5.60
C PRO A 409 -41.03 37.26 -5.39
N PRO A 410 -41.13 36.11 -4.70
CA PRO A 410 -42.40 35.46 -4.43
C PRO A 410 -43.20 36.23 -3.38
N ASP A 411 -44.49 36.45 -3.68
CA ASP A 411 -45.48 36.99 -2.76
C ASP A 411 -45.61 36.09 -1.51
N THR A 412 -45.27 36.65 -0.36
CA THR A 412 -45.74 36.18 0.95
C THR A 412 -47.13 36.76 1.19
N GLY A 413 -48.17 35.95 1.06
CA GLY A 413 -49.54 36.37 1.29
C GLY A 413 -49.89 36.53 2.78
N GLY A 414 -50.88 37.38 3.04
CA GLY A 414 -51.83 37.21 4.15
C GLY A 414 -52.07 38.46 5.01
N GLY A 415 -53.28 39.02 4.93
CA GLY A 415 -53.85 39.94 5.93
C GLY A 415 -53.91 41.40 5.51
#